data_AF-A0A0S8D7S3-F1
#
_entry.id   AF-A0A0S8D7S3-F1
#
_cell.length_a   1.000
_cell.length_b   1.000
_cell.length_c   1.000
_cell.angle_alpha   90.00
_cell.angle_beta   90.00
_cell.angle_gamma   90.00
#
_symmetry.space_group_name_H-M   'P 1'
#
loop_
_entity.id
_entity.type
_entity.pdbx_description
1 polymer ?
#
loop_
_entity_poly.entity_id
_entity_poly.type
_entity_poly.pdbx_seq_one_letter_code
_entity_poly.pdbx_strand_id
1 'polypeptide(L)'
;MHLKLSIIGINIFLKKRKTKTHVGCLKKKNKQFVFSYNKNYLKTKNIIPLGPKFPLTKKVFKSKSLFPFFEDRIPSKENPAYPEYCKAMKINPKEENPFILLSTIGKKGPSSFIFEPIYEHSFTIKDISDFRKLLNFSTREFAYIFEIPQASINALEKKRYSGKDLLKRFEIIVKFPQVAIYFIKLNGGILPFDKKKNALKILLKIPKIEFELNRLSK
;
A
#
# COMPACT_ATOMS: atom_id res chain seq x y z
N MET A 1 -15.26 4.28 -7.86
CA MET A 1 -14.41 3.64 -6.82
C MET A 1 -13.06 4.34 -6.72
N HIS A 2 -12.95 5.48 -6.01
CA HIS A 2 -11.64 6.05 -5.70
C HIS A 2 -10.87 5.05 -4.82
N LEU A 3 -9.74 4.54 -5.32
CA LEU A 3 -8.87 3.65 -4.55
C LEU A 3 -8.08 4.50 -3.53
N LYS A 4 -8.71 4.76 -2.38
CA LYS A 4 -8.04 5.42 -1.25
C LYS A 4 -7.09 4.42 -0.59
N LEU A 5 -5.79 4.70 -0.64
CA LEU A 5 -4.80 3.91 0.08
C LEU A 5 -4.95 4.14 1.59
N SER A 6 -5.54 3.16 2.26
CA SER A 6 -5.67 3.13 3.72
C SER A 6 -4.30 2.84 4.36
N ILE A 7 -3.89 3.62 5.36
CA ILE A 7 -2.65 3.35 6.11
C ILE A 7 -3.01 2.49 7.34
N ILE A 8 -2.46 1.28 7.38
CA ILE A 8 -2.72 0.27 8.42
C ILE A 8 -1.59 0.13 9.44
N GLY A 9 -0.51 0.90 9.27
CA GLY A 9 0.60 0.91 10.20
C GLY A 9 1.80 1.67 9.66
N ILE A 10 2.93 1.51 10.35
CA ILE A 10 4.17 2.23 10.08
C ILE A 10 5.34 1.25 10.10
N ASN A 11 6.14 1.27 9.06
CA ASN A 11 7.47 0.67 9.05
C ASN A 11 8.47 1.67 9.61
N ILE A 12 9.36 1.19 10.48
CA ILE A 12 10.40 1.99 11.08
C ILE A 12 11.74 1.55 10.50
N PHE A 13 12.53 2.52 10.05
CA PHE A 13 13.83 2.30 9.45
C PHE A 13 14.91 3.08 10.18
N LEU A 14 16.08 2.48 10.36
CA LEU A 14 17.27 3.18 10.79
C LEU A 14 18.00 3.70 9.56
N LYS A 15 18.07 5.03 9.40
CA LYS A 15 18.80 5.69 8.32
C LYS A 15 20.30 5.70 8.65
N LYS A 16 21.09 5.08 7.77
CA LYS A 16 22.55 5.24 7.72
C LYS A 16 22.89 6.15 6.53
N ARG A 17 24.17 6.49 6.36
CA ARG A 17 24.65 7.44 5.34
C ARG A 17 24.09 7.17 3.93
N LYS A 18 24.11 5.89 3.49
CA LYS A 18 23.65 5.47 2.14
C LYS A 18 22.48 4.48 2.14
N THR A 19 22.10 3.92 3.29
CA THR A 19 21.11 2.83 3.35
C THR A 19 20.09 3.04 4.46
N LYS A 20 18.97 2.34 4.37
CA LYS A 20 17.99 2.22 5.45
C LYS A 20 17.91 0.76 5.87
N THR A 21 18.00 0.47 7.16
CA THR A 21 17.80 -0.88 7.70
C THR A 21 16.39 -0.96 8.30
N HIS A 22 15.60 -1.98 7.94
CA HIS A 22 14.26 -2.16 8.50
C HIS A 22 14.34 -2.61 9.95
N VAL A 23 13.90 -1.75 10.87
CA VAL A 23 13.98 -1.97 12.32
C VAL A 23 12.79 -2.79 12.79
N GLY A 24 11.60 -2.46 12.33
CA GLY A 24 10.36 -3.08 12.77
C GLY A 24 9.13 -2.39 12.21
N CYS A 25 7.97 -2.74 12.75
CA CYS A 25 6.71 -2.10 12.39
C CYS A 25 5.81 -1.85 13.60
N LEU A 26 5.07 -0.75 13.54
CA LEU A 26 3.98 -0.40 14.44
C LEU A 26 2.66 -0.62 13.69
N LYS A 27 1.74 -1.37 14.29
CA LYS A 27 0.39 -1.61 13.74
C LYS A 27 -0.66 -1.52 14.83
N LYS A 28 -1.92 -1.30 14.45
CA LYS A 28 -3.05 -1.44 15.38
C LYS A 28 -3.66 -2.84 15.21
N LYS A 29 -3.76 -3.61 16.29
CA LYS A 29 -4.39 -4.94 16.32
C LYS A 29 -5.27 -5.04 17.56
N ASN A 30 -6.52 -5.51 17.41
CA ASN A 30 -7.46 -5.68 18.52
C ASN A 30 -7.55 -4.44 19.43
N LYS A 31 -7.69 -3.25 18.82
CA LYS A 31 -7.71 -1.94 19.51
C LYS A 31 -6.42 -1.58 20.30
N GLN A 32 -5.32 -2.31 20.13
CA GLN A 32 -4.02 -2.02 20.74
C GLN A 32 -2.97 -1.64 19.69
N PHE A 33 -2.06 -0.74 20.06
CA PHE A 33 -0.84 -0.49 19.32
C PHE A 33 0.18 -1.59 19.60
N VAL A 34 0.71 -2.18 18.53
CA VAL A 34 1.68 -3.27 18.59
C VAL A 34 2.90 -2.87 17.80
N PHE A 35 4.01 -2.63 18.50
CA PHE A 35 5.32 -2.49 17.88
C PHE A 35 6.02 -3.85 17.88
N SER A 36 6.64 -4.21 16.76
CA SER A 36 7.40 -5.46 16.63
C SER A 36 8.71 -5.22 15.88
N TYR A 37 9.82 -5.61 16.50
CA TYR A 37 11.11 -5.63 15.84
C TYR A 37 11.14 -6.66 14.70
N ASN A 38 11.82 -6.30 13.62
CA ASN A 38 12.15 -7.19 12.53
C ASN A 38 13.14 -8.26 13.02
N LYS A 39 12.89 -9.54 12.69
CA LYS A 39 13.75 -10.66 13.12
C LYS A 39 15.20 -10.51 12.63
N ASN A 40 15.38 -10.04 11.40
CA ASN A 40 16.71 -9.87 10.79
C ASN A 40 17.45 -8.70 11.43
N TYR A 41 16.73 -7.64 11.83
CA TYR A 41 17.31 -6.54 12.59
C TYR A 41 17.94 -7.04 13.89
N LEU A 42 17.20 -7.81 14.70
CA LEU A 42 17.70 -8.34 15.97
C LEU A 42 18.92 -9.27 15.85
N LYS A 43 19.15 -9.86 14.67
CA LYS A 43 20.30 -10.73 14.38
C LYS A 43 21.52 -9.98 13.86
N THR A 44 21.39 -8.69 13.56
CA THR A 44 22.45 -7.90 12.94
C THR A 44 23.41 -7.37 14.01
N LYS A 45 24.71 -7.32 13.71
CA LYS A 45 25.71 -6.72 14.61
C LYS A 45 25.52 -5.20 14.71
N ASN A 46 25.88 -4.60 15.84
CA ASN A 46 25.88 -3.15 16.08
C ASN A 46 24.52 -2.47 15.80
N ILE A 47 23.44 -3.11 16.27
CA ILE A 47 22.09 -2.54 16.23
C ILE A 47 21.84 -1.66 17.46
N ILE A 48 20.91 -0.72 17.31
CA ILE A 48 20.50 0.17 18.39
C ILE A 48 19.00 -0.03 18.69
N PRO A 49 18.59 0.02 19.96
CA PRO A 49 17.17 0.01 20.30
C PRO A 49 16.49 1.27 19.76
N LEU A 50 15.19 1.17 19.50
CA LEU A 50 14.35 2.30 19.13
C LEU A 50 14.35 3.38 20.24
N GLY A 51 14.43 2.94 21.49
CA GLY A 51 14.60 3.78 22.67
C GLY A 51 14.64 2.91 23.94
N PRO A 52 14.83 3.51 25.13
CA PRO A 52 14.96 2.77 26.39
C PRO A 52 13.77 1.86 26.70
N LYS A 53 12.54 2.29 26.35
CA LYS A 53 11.30 1.52 26.53
C LYS A 53 11.12 0.40 25.49
N PHE A 54 12.04 0.26 24.53
CA PHE A 54 12.04 -0.76 23.49
C PHE A 54 13.37 -1.53 23.47
N PRO A 55 13.74 -2.23 24.55
CA PRO A 55 14.98 -2.99 24.58
C PRO A 55 15.02 -4.08 23.50
N LEU A 56 16.21 -4.36 22.99
CA LEU A 56 16.43 -5.37 21.95
C LEU A 56 16.18 -6.82 22.44
N THR A 57 16.09 -7.02 23.76
CA THR A 57 15.80 -8.31 24.40
C THR A 57 14.36 -8.77 24.18
N LYS A 58 13.44 -7.86 23.85
CA LYS A 58 12.03 -8.17 23.62
C LYS A 58 11.64 -7.80 22.20
N LYS A 59 11.01 -8.74 21.50
CA LYS A 59 10.62 -8.53 20.09
C LYS A 59 9.33 -7.74 19.91
N VAL A 60 8.35 -7.90 20.80
CA VAL A 60 6.99 -7.38 20.62
C VAL A 60 6.56 -6.56 21.82
N PHE A 61 6.00 -5.38 21.58
CA PHE A 61 5.49 -4.45 22.58
C PHE A 61 4.03 -4.13 22.25
N LYS A 62 3.18 -4.05 23.28
CA LYS A 62 1.75 -3.78 23.12
C LYS A 62 1.34 -2.67 24.08
N SER A 63 0.45 -1.79 23.64
CA SER A 63 -0.15 -0.73 24.45
C SER A 63 -1.57 -0.43 23.98
N LYS A 64 -2.45 0.04 24.89
CA LYS A 64 -3.80 0.51 24.53
C LYS A 64 -3.74 1.89 23.86
N SER A 65 -2.88 2.78 24.36
CA SER A 65 -2.56 4.08 23.76
C SER A 65 -1.34 3.98 22.83
N LEU A 66 -1.09 5.02 22.04
CA LEU A 66 0.17 5.13 21.32
C LEU A 66 1.32 5.19 22.34
N PHE A 67 2.49 4.67 21.99
CA PHE A 67 3.60 4.73 22.94
C PHE A 67 4.16 6.16 22.97
N PRO A 68 4.57 6.68 24.15
CA PRO A 68 5.09 8.04 24.27
C PRO A 68 6.19 8.37 23.26
N PHE A 69 7.12 7.43 23.04
CA PHE A 69 8.17 7.57 22.02
C PHE A 69 7.66 7.92 20.62
N PHE A 70 6.49 7.41 20.21
CA PHE A 70 5.89 7.76 18.92
C PHE A 70 5.05 9.04 19.03
N GLU A 71 4.38 9.28 20.16
CA GLU A 71 3.63 10.54 20.41
C GLU A 71 4.55 11.76 20.34
N ASP A 72 5.72 11.69 20.98
CA ASP A 72 6.76 12.74 21.02
C ASP A 72 7.29 13.12 19.62
N ARG A 73 7.00 12.32 18.60
CA ARG A 73 7.40 12.58 17.20
C ARG A 73 6.40 13.43 16.45
N ILE A 74 5.18 13.52 16.94
CA ILE A 74 4.12 14.31 16.32
C ILE A 74 4.20 15.71 16.94
N PRO A 75 4.46 16.77 16.16
CA PRO A 75 4.42 18.13 16.68
C PRO A 75 3.08 18.44 17.36
N SER A 76 3.09 19.17 18.48
CA SER A 76 1.82 19.56 19.14
C SER A 76 0.97 20.42 18.19
N LYS A 77 -0.35 20.25 18.28
CA LYS A 77 -1.33 21.11 17.58
C LYS A 77 -1.30 22.56 18.06
N GLU A 78 -0.79 22.82 19.27
CA GLU A 78 -0.60 24.18 19.80
C GLU A 78 0.61 24.90 19.18
N ASN A 79 1.48 24.18 18.47
CA ASN A 79 2.62 24.79 17.81
C ASN A 79 2.12 25.71 16.67
N PRO A 80 2.49 27.02 16.67
CA PRO A 80 2.07 27.96 15.62
C PRO A 80 2.42 27.51 14.19
N ALA A 81 3.49 26.72 14.01
CA ALA A 81 3.93 26.18 12.73
C ALA A 81 3.21 24.86 12.34
N TYR A 82 2.37 24.29 13.20
CA TYR A 82 1.66 23.03 12.92
C TYR A 82 0.81 23.08 11.63
N PRO A 83 0.03 24.16 11.35
CA PRO A 83 -0.71 24.27 10.09
C PRO A 83 0.21 24.26 8.86
N GLU A 84 1.40 24.85 8.96
CA GLU A 84 2.39 24.88 7.88
C GLU A 84 2.98 23.50 7.62
N TYR A 85 3.31 22.74 8.67
CA TYR A 85 3.75 21.34 8.53
C TYR A 85 2.67 20.48 7.85
N CYS A 86 1.42 20.66 8.26
CA CYS A 86 0.29 19.96 7.66
C CYS A 86 0.12 20.33 6.17
N LYS A 87 0.22 21.62 5.84
CA LYS A 87 0.16 22.12 4.46
C LYS A 87 1.31 21.58 3.60
N ALA A 88 2.54 21.55 4.12
CA ALA A 88 3.70 21.03 3.42
C ALA A 88 3.55 19.53 3.10
N MET A 89 2.96 18.76 4.02
CA MET A 89 2.70 17.33 3.86
C MET A 89 1.33 17.02 3.23
N LYS A 90 0.53 18.05 2.93
CA LYS A 90 -0.84 17.99 2.38
C LYS A 90 -1.78 17.08 3.16
N ILE A 91 -1.74 17.21 4.48
CA ILE A 91 -2.69 16.57 5.38
C ILE A 91 -3.60 17.61 6.02
N ASN A 92 -4.78 17.17 6.46
CA ASN A 92 -5.70 18.03 7.20
C ASN A 92 -5.11 18.36 8.59
N PRO A 93 -5.05 19.64 9.02
CA PRO A 93 -4.63 19.99 10.38
C PRO A 93 -5.48 19.32 11.49
N LYS A 94 -6.72 18.94 11.18
CA LYS A 94 -7.61 18.18 12.06
C LYS A 94 -7.39 16.67 12.00
N GLU A 95 -6.37 16.17 11.30
CA GLU A 95 -6.04 14.74 11.30
C GLU A 95 -5.75 14.24 12.71
N GLU A 96 -6.26 13.05 13.01
CA GLU A 96 -6.13 12.39 14.32
C GLU A 96 -5.54 11.00 14.21
N ASN A 97 -5.48 10.42 13.00
CA ASN A 97 -4.90 9.11 12.79
C ASN A 97 -3.38 9.18 13.03
N PRO A 98 -2.88 8.52 14.09
CA PRO A 98 -1.47 8.60 14.44
C PRO A 98 -0.56 8.02 13.37
N PHE A 99 -1.03 7.07 12.54
CA PHE A 99 -0.22 6.55 11.44
C PHE A 99 -0.06 7.57 10.31
N ILE A 100 -1.09 8.36 10.02
CA ILE A 100 -0.98 9.45 9.06
C ILE A 100 0.01 10.48 9.59
N LEU A 101 -0.19 10.95 10.83
CA LEU A 101 0.69 11.94 11.46
C LEU A 101 2.16 11.47 11.54
N LEU A 102 2.41 10.22 11.97
CA LEU A 102 3.76 9.66 12.06
C LEU A 102 4.46 9.48 10.71
N SER A 103 3.72 9.11 9.66
CA SER A 103 4.31 8.92 8.32
C SER A 103 4.46 10.23 7.54
N THR A 104 3.95 11.34 8.08
CA THR A 104 3.97 12.66 7.45
C THR A 104 4.77 13.66 8.29
N ILE A 105 4.12 14.41 9.18
CA ILE A 105 4.75 15.46 9.98
C ILE A 105 5.69 14.90 11.05
N GLY A 106 5.49 13.66 11.50
CA GLY A 106 6.40 12.94 12.42
C GLY A 106 7.44 12.05 11.73
N LYS A 107 7.51 12.10 10.39
CA LYS A 107 8.31 11.17 9.56
C LYS A 107 9.81 11.19 9.90
N LYS A 108 10.33 12.38 10.17
CA LYS A 108 11.74 12.65 10.51
C LYS A 108 11.79 13.52 11.74
N GLY A 109 12.82 13.33 12.54
CA GLY A 109 13.10 14.10 13.76
C GLY A 109 14.58 13.98 14.08
N PRO A 110 15.03 14.35 15.29
CA PRO A 110 16.46 14.43 15.61
C PRO A 110 17.18 13.07 15.58
N SER A 111 16.45 11.97 15.74
CA SER A 111 17.00 10.61 15.67
C SER A 111 17.24 10.13 14.23
N SER A 112 18.11 9.13 14.07
CA SER A 112 18.31 8.43 12.79
C SER A 112 17.13 7.54 12.33
N PHE A 113 16.05 7.42 13.10
CA PHE A 113 14.86 6.64 12.71
C PHE A 113 13.90 7.40 11.78
N ILE A 114 13.37 6.70 10.79
CA ILE A 114 12.39 7.18 9.80
C ILE A 114 11.14 6.30 9.85
N PHE A 115 9.99 6.93 9.76
CA PHE A 115 8.67 6.31 9.78
C PHE A 115 8.05 6.35 8.38
N GLU A 116 7.80 5.18 7.78
CA GLU A 116 7.20 5.05 6.45
C GLU A 116 5.83 4.34 6.57
N PRO A 117 4.82 4.74 5.81
CA PRO A 117 3.49 4.14 5.91
C PRO A 117 3.48 2.69 5.42
N ILE A 118 2.62 1.89 6.03
CA ILE A 118 2.20 0.58 5.52
C ILE A 118 0.78 0.76 5.01
N TYR A 119 0.62 0.61 3.70
CA TYR A 119 -0.70 0.67 3.08
C TYR A 119 -1.41 -0.67 3.16
N GLU A 120 -2.73 -0.61 3.29
CA GLU A 120 -3.60 -1.76 3.14
C GLU A 120 -3.45 -2.32 1.74
N HIS A 121 -3.23 -3.62 1.67
CA HIS A 121 -3.04 -4.33 0.42
C HIS A 121 -3.81 -5.63 0.51
N SER A 122 -4.89 -5.71 -0.25
CA SER A 122 -5.64 -6.93 -0.51
C SER A 122 -5.89 -7.04 -2.01
N PHE A 123 -5.44 -8.14 -2.59
CA PHE A 123 -5.80 -8.55 -3.93
C PHE A 123 -5.87 -10.07 -3.95
N THR A 124 -6.97 -10.60 -4.45
CA THR A 124 -7.33 -12.01 -4.38
C THR A 124 -7.69 -12.53 -5.76
N ILE A 125 -7.77 -13.86 -5.86
CA ILE A 125 -8.22 -14.52 -7.09
C ILE A 125 -9.65 -14.10 -7.48
N LYS A 126 -10.50 -13.79 -6.48
CA LYS A 126 -11.87 -13.37 -6.71
C LYS A 126 -11.92 -12.07 -7.52
N ASP A 127 -11.03 -11.13 -7.22
CA ASP A 127 -10.94 -9.85 -7.93
C ASP A 127 -10.65 -10.03 -9.43
N ILE A 128 -9.88 -11.06 -9.79
CA ILE A 128 -9.58 -11.41 -11.19
C ILE A 128 -10.85 -11.92 -11.89
N SER A 129 -11.55 -12.86 -11.24
CA SER A 129 -12.82 -13.41 -11.78
C SER A 129 -13.86 -12.30 -11.95
N ASP A 130 -14.01 -11.44 -10.94
CA ASP A 130 -14.99 -10.36 -10.94
C ASP A 130 -14.66 -9.33 -12.03
N PHE A 131 -13.38 -8.98 -12.22
CA PHE A 131 -12.94 -8.10 -13.30
C PHE A 131 -13.17 -8.71 -14.69
N ARG A 132 -12.89 -10.01 -14.88
CA ARG A 132 -13.16 -10.69 -16.15
C ARG A 132 -14.66 -10.69 -16.49
N LYS A 133 -15.50 -10.99 -15.50
CA LYS A 133 -16.97 -10.94 -15.64
C LYS A 133 -17.47 -9.53 -15.93
N LEU A 134 -16.89 -8.52 -15.26
CA LEU A 134 -17.21 -7.11 -15.50
C LEU A 134 -16.96 -6.71 -16.97
N LEU A 135 -15.87 -7.18 -17.58
CA LEU A 135 -15.58 -6.94 -19.00
C LEU A 135 -16.37 -7.86 -19.96
N ASN A 136 -17.16 -8.79 -19.42
CA ASN A 136 -17.86 -9.83 -20.17
C ASN A 136 -16.92 -10.73 -21.01
N PHE A 137 -15.68 -10.98 -20.56
CA PHE A 137 -14.74 -11.83 -21.29
C PHE A 137 -14.84 -13.29 -20.86
N SER A 138 -14.81 -14.21 -21.82
CA SER A 138 -14.54 -15.62 -21.56
C SER A 138 -13.11 -15.79 -21.06
N THR A 139 -12.82 -16.93 -20.43
CA THR A 139 -11.46 -17.23 -19.95
C THR A 139 -10.43 -17.23 -21.09
N ARG A 140 -10.82 -17.71 -22.28
CA ARG A 140 -9.95 -17.74 -23.47
C ARG A 140 -9.66 -16.33 -23.99
N GLU A 141 -10.67 -15.48 -24.13
CA GLU A 141 -10.48 -14.09 -24.56
C GLU A 141 -9.62 -13.32 -23.56
N PHE A 142 -9.91 -13.47 -22.27
CA PHE A 142 -9.16 -12.82 -21.20
C PHE A 142 -7.69 -13.25 -21.17
N ALA A 143 -7.42 -14.56 -21.32
CA ALA A 143 -6.09 -15.13 -21.44
C ALA A 143 -5.32 -14.52 -22.62
N TYR A 144 -5.94 -14.50 -23.80
CA TYR A 144 -5.33 -13.98 -25.01
C TYR A 144 -5.02 -12.49 -24.91
N ILE A 145 -6.01 -11.68 -24.52
CA ILE A 145 -5.88 -10.21 -24.50
C ILE A 145 -4.77 -9.77 -23.53
N PHE A 146 -4.72 -10.37 -22.34
CA PHE A 146 -3.75 -10.00 -21.31
C PHE A 146 -2.46 -10.81 -21.35
N GLU A 147 -2.27 -11.63 -22.39
CA GLU A 147 -1.08 -12.45 -22.63
C GLU A 147 -0.72 -13.32 -21.43
N ILE A 148 -1.72 -14.03 -20.92
CA ILE A 148 -1.60 -14.92 -19.76
C ILE A 148 -2.05 -16.31 -20.19
N PRO A 149 -1.28 -17.38 -19.88
CA PRO A 149 -1.69 -18.73 -20.21
C PRO A 149 -3.06 -19.06 -19.62
N GLN A 150 -3.97 -19.57 -20.46
CA GLN A 150 -5.32 -19.96 -20.05
C GLN A 150 -5.29 -21.00 -18.91
N ALA A 151 -4.32 -21.92 -18.95
CA ALA A 151 -4.09 -22.91 -17.90
C ALA A 151 -3.83 -22.25 -16.53
N SER A 152 -3.11 -21.13 -16.49
CA SER A 152 -2.82 -20.41 -15.25
C SER A 152 -4.07 -19.73 -14.68
N ILE A 153 -4.94 -19.18 -15.53
CA ILE A 153 -6.23 -18.61 -15.09
C ILE A 153 -7.13 -19.72 -14.53
N ASN A 154 -7.23 -20.85 -15.24
CA ASN A 154 -8.00 -22.00 -14.78
C ASN A 154 -7.46 -22.55 -13.44
N ALA A 155 -6.14 -22.63 -13.29
CA ALA A 155 -5.51 -23.09 -12.05
C ALA A 155 -5.75 -22.11 -10.89
N LEU A 156 -5.70 -20.80 -11.15
CA LEU A 156 -6.06 -19.77 -10.18
C LEU A 156 -7.52 -19.90 -9.74
N GLU A 157 -8.47 -19.97 -10.67
CA GLU A 157 -9.91 -20.09 -10.35
C GLU A 157 -10.23 -21.38 -9.57
N LYS A 158 -9.50 -22.47 -9.83
CA LYS A 158 -9.58 -23.73 -9.08
C LYS A 158 -8.81 -23.74 -7.76
N LYS A 159 -8.21 -22.61 -7.35
CA LYS A 159 -7.36 -22.46 -6.14
C LYS A 159 -6.14 -23.40 -6.10
N ARG A 160 -5.63 -23.82 -7.27
CA ARG A 160 -4.49 -24.74 -7.41
C ARG A 160 -3.16 -24.04 -7.71
N TYR A 161 -3.14 -22.71 -7.80
CA TYR A 161 -1.99 -21.95 -8.24
C TYR A 161 -1.41 -21.05 -7.13
N SER A 162 -0.10 -21.07 -6.96
CA SER A 162 0.65 -20.35 -5.91
C SER A 162 1.56 -19.23 -6.45
N GLY A 163 1.53 -18.93 -7.75
CA GLY A 163 2.45 -17.98 -8.37
C GLY A 163 2.13 -16.52 -8.02
N LYS A 164 2.94 -15.95 -7.12
CA LYS A 164 2.83 -14.57 -6.64
C LYS A 164 2.97 -13.54 -7.77
N ASP A 165 3.79 -13.81 -8.77
CA ASP A 165 4.08 -12.85 -9.84
C ASP A 165 2.91 -12.69 -10.81
N LEU A 166 2.19 -13.78 -11.08
CA LEU A 166 0.99 -13.72 -11.91
C LEU A 166 -0.13 -12.93 -11.22
N LEU A 167 -0.32 -13.15 -9.92
CA LEU A 167 -1.28 -12.37 -9.12
C LEU A 167 -0.94 -10.87 -9.14
N LYS A 168 0.34 -10.50 -9.03
CA LYS A 168 0.77 -9.10 -9.15
C LYS A 168 0.51 -8.51 -10.53
N ARG A 169 0.76 -9.27 -11.61
CA ARG A 169 0.45 -8.82 -12.98
C ARG A 169 -1.05 -8.53 -13.13
N PHE A 170 -1.89 -9.43 -12.63
CA PHE A 170 -3.34 -9.20 -12.61
C PHE A 170 -3.74 -8.03 -11.76
N GLU A 171 -3.13 -7.87 -10.58
CA GLU A 171 -3.39 -6.72 -9.72
C GLU A 171 -3.17 -5.41 -10.48
N ILE A 172 -2.08 -5.32 -11.25
CA ILE A 172 -1.79 -4.13 -12.05
C ILE A 172 -2.89 -3.91 -13.10
N ILE A 173 -3.28 -4.95 -13.84
CA ILE A 173 -4.32 -4.84 -14.88
C ILE A 173 -5.66 -4.38 -14.28
N VAL A 174 -6.05 -4.96 -13.14
CA VAL A 174 -7.34 -4.67 -12.48
C VAL A 174 -7.34 -3.28 -11.84
N LYS A 175 -6.26 -2.91 -11.16
CA LYS A 175 -6.17 -1.64 -10.42
C LYS A 175 -5.89 -0.44 -11.31
N PHE A 176 -5.28 -0.64 -12.48
CA PHE A 176 -4.89 0.43 -13.39
C PHE A 176 -5.60 0.25 -14.75
N PRO A 177 -6.83 0.81 -14.92
CA PRO A 177 -7.65 0.62 -16.12
C PRO A 177 -6.94 0.97 -17.43
N GLN A 178 -6.01 1.93 -17.41
CA GLN A 178 -5.18 2.30 -18.55
C GLN A 178 -4.34 1.13 -19.09
N VAL A 179 -3.87 0.25 -18.20
CA VAL A 179 -3.12 -0.96 -18.58
C VAL A 179 -4.07 -1.92 -19.29
N ALA A 180 -5.28 -2.13 -18.74
CA ALA A 180 -6.27 -2.98 -19.38
C ALA A 180 -6.71 -2.45 -20.76
N ILE A 181 -6.92 -1.14 -20.88
CA ILE A 181 -7.24 -0.47 -22.15
C ILE A 181 -6.13 -0.67 -23.18
N TYR A 182 -4.87 -0.54 -22.78
CA TYR A 182 -3.72 -0.77 -23.66
C TYR A 182 -3.75 -2.18 -24.26
N PHE A 183 -3.91 -3.21 -23.43
CA PHE A 183 -3.99 -4.61 -23.89
C PHE A 183 -5.21 -4.85 -24.79
N ILE A 184 -6.38 -4.29 -24.48
CA ILE A 184 -7.57 -4.43 -25.34
C ILE A 184 -7.37 -3.75 -26.70
N LYS A 185 -6.65 -2.62 -26.75
CA LYS A 185 -6.32 -1.96 -28.02
C LYS A 185 -5.39 -2.82 -28.87
N LEU A 186 -4.32 -3.36 -28.26
CA LEU A 186 -3.29 -4.16 -28.92
C LEU A 186 -3.83 -5.53 -29.38
N ASN A 187 -4.43 -6.28 -28.46
CA ASN A 187 -4.74 -7.70 -28.64
C ASN A 187 -6.24 -7.99 -28.83
N GLY A 188 -7.10 -6.97 -28.71
CA GLY A 188 -8.55 -7.13 -28.78
C GLY A 188 -9.10 -7.40 -30.18
N GLY A 189 -8.27 -7.72 -31.18
CA GLY A 189 -8.73 -8.12 -32.53
C GLY A 189 -9.56 -9.40 -32.54
N ILE A 190 -9.41 -10.24 -31.51
CA ILE A 190 -10.21 -11.46 -31.34
C ILE A 190 -11.64 -11.20 -30.82
N LEU A 191 -11.94 -9.98 -30.36
CA LEU A 191 -13.24 -9.64 -29.80
C LEU A 191 -14.17 -9.09 -30.89
N PRO A 192 -15.48 -9.41 -30.83
CA PRO A 192 -16.49 -8.68 -31.58
C PRO A 192 -16.43 -7.18 -31.27
N PHE A 193 -16.74 -6.35 -32.28
CA PHE A 193 -16.65 -4.89 -32.18
C PHE A 193 -17.41 -4.32 -30.97
N ASP A 194 -18.66 -4.73 -30.78
CA ASP A 194 -19.49 -4.25 -29.67
C ASP A 194 -18.94 -4.67 -28.31
N LYS A 195 -18.40 -5.88 -28.21
CA LYS A 195 -17.79 -6.41 -26.99
C LYS A 195 -16.55 -5.61 -26.61
N LYS A 196 -15.68 -5.32 -27.58
CA LYS A 196 -14.50 -4.46 -27.41
C LYS A 196 -14.90 -3.04 -27.00
N LYS A 197 -15.86 -2.45 -27.69
CA LYS A 197 -16.38 -1.09 -27.42
C LYS A 197 -16.97 -1.00 -26.01
N ASN A 198 -17.75 -1.99 -25.59
CA ASN A 198 -18.33 -2.05 -24.25
C ASN A 198 -17.27 -2.19 -23.16
N ALA A 199 -16.29 -3.07 -23.33
CA ALA A 199 -15.19 -3.23 -22.38
C ALA A 199 -14.40 -1.91 -22.20
N LEU A 200 -14.10 -1.20 -23.30
CA LEU A 200 -13.44 0.11 -23.24
C LEU A 200 -14.30 1.16 -22.53
N LYS A 201 -15.61 1.20 -22.82
CA LYS A 201 -16.56 2.12 -22.15
C LYS A 201 -16.61 1.88 -20.63
N ILE A 202 -16.59 0.62 -20.20
CA ILE A 202 -16.55 0.25 -18.78
C ILE A 202 -15.24 0.75 -18.14
N LEU A 203 -14.09 0.44 -18.76
CA LEU A 203 -12.78 0.80 -18.21
C LEU A 203 -12.57 2.31 -18.10
N LEU A 204 -13.10 3.09 -19.05
CA LEU A 204 -13.04 4.56 -19.01
C LEU A 204 -13.87 5.17 -17.87
N LYS A 205 -14.88 4.45 -17.35
CA LYS A 205 -15.67 4.86 -16.19
C LYS A 205 -15.03 4.48 -14.87
N ILE A 206 -14.06 3.55 -14.87
CA ILE A 206 -13.34 3.21 -13.65
C ILE A 206 -12.44 4.41 -13.32
N PRO A 207 -12.60 5.02 -12.13
CA PRO A 207 -11.77 6.16 -11.76
C PRO A 207 -10.32 5.72 -11.71
N LYS A 208 -9.45 6.59 -12.22
CA LYS A 208 -8.02 6.35 -12.21
C LYS A 208 -7.53 6.36 -10.76
N ILE A 209 -6.57 5.49 -10.46
CA ILE A 209 -5.73 5.70 -9.28
C ILE A 209 -4.92 6.95 -9.57
N GLU A 210 -5.36 8.07 -9.01
CA GLU A 210 -4.48 9.20 -8.84
C GLU A 210 -3.57 8.86 -7.67
N PHE A 211 -2.30 8.67 -7.97
CA PHE A 211 -1.30 8.89 -6.95
C PHE A 211 -1.39 10.38 -6.66
N GLU A 212 -2.09 10.75 -5.58
CA GLU A 212 -1.84 12.03 -4.95
C GLU A 212 -0.39 12.00 -4.43
N LEU A 213 0.57 12.19 -5.34
CA LEU A 213 1.75 12.96 -5.00
C LEU A 213 1.26 14.38 -4.85
N ASN A 214 0.54 14.60 -3.74
CA ASN A 214 0.34 15.86 -3.08
C ASN A 214 0.39 17.01 -4.08
N ARG A 215 -0.69 17.25 -4.82
CA ARG A 215 -0.91 18.46 -5.62
C ARG A 215 -2.26 19.03 -5.18
N LEU A 216 -2.23 20.02 -4.30
CA LEU A 216 -3.24 21.06 -4.42
C LEU A 216 -2.84 21.86 -5.66
N SER A 217 -3.77 21.87 -6.61
CA SER A 217 -3.94 22.92 -7.60
C SER A 217 -3.72 24.29 -6.98
N LYS A 218 -3.10 25.17 -7.78
CA LYS A 218 -3.04 26.61 -7.51
C LYS A 218 -4.42 27.17 -7.19
#